data_AF-A0A3D5JW32-F1
#
_entry.id   AF-A0A3D5JW32-F1
#
_cell.length_a   1.000
_cell.length_b   1.000
_cell.length_c   1.000
_cell.angle_alpha   90.00
_cell.angle_beta   90.00
_cell.angle_gamma   90.00
#
_symmetry.space_group_name_H-M   'P 1'
#
loop_
_entity.id
_entity.type
_entity.pdbx_description
1 polymer ?
#
loop_
_entity_poly.entity_id
_entity_poly.type
_entity_poly.pdbx_seq_one_letter_code
_entity_poly.pdbx_strand_id
1 'polypeptide(L)'
;LYGGGDNLKYEPTVDASWCASQYIGPNKPPKDWIEVSALYYYLSNNMGVFRCPEDKHFGEAKEKGWPDRMRSYSINLYAGGWSGWPLRGDQMWTIYRQQSDFRDPANRFVLLDMDDESINAGNFRVDMSGWSNNSKAYQFRQDWPASWHNNGCTFSFADGHAERKRWQHDDTLRVGFNPHEGEGIKASPGNPDIAWMQERATRPHVGWDQLNWVYNPYTGAIMQKPWPWWGYWRMPSEQTIPGLPWTE
;
A
#
# COMPACT_ATOMS: atom_id res chain seq x y z
N LEU A 1 11.99 4.85 -6.90
CA LEU A 1 12.85 4.32 -5.83
C LEU A 1 12.06 3.19 -5.20
N TYR A 2 12.54 1.95 -5.30
CA TYR A 2 12.06 0.89 -4.43
C TYR A 2 12.41 1.33 -3.00
N GLY A 3 11.42 1.45 -2.12
CA GLY A 3 11.61 1.72 -0.69
C GLY A 3 12.30 0.55 0.01
N GLY A 4 13.53 0.27 -0.40
CA GLY A 4 14.38 -0.86 -0.01
C GLY A 4 15.74 -0.39 0.47
N GLY A 5 15.82 0.80 1.06
CA GLY A 5 16.96 1.17 1.87
C GLY A 5 16.85 0.50 3.24
N ASP A 6 17.97 -0.01 3.75
CA ASP A 6 18.04 -0.37 5.17
C ASP A 6 17.64 0.83 6.01
N ASN A 7 16.70 0.60 6.94
CA ASN A 7 16.17 1.56 7.90
C ASN A 7 15.09 2.54 7.41
N LEU A 8 14.01 2.02 6.82
CA LEU A 8 12.76 2.76 6.63
C LEU A 8 12.27 3.50 7.90
N LYS A 9 12.55 2.97 9.10
CA LYS A 9 12.29 3.67 10.37
C LYS A 9 13.03 5.00 10.57
N TYR A 10 14.12 5.22 9.84
CA TYR A 10 14.87 6.48 9.83
C TYR A 10 14.54 7.29 8.59
N GLU A 11 13.60 6.83 7.76
CA GLU A 11 13.16 7.65 6.66
C GLU A 11 12.49 8.90 7.21
N PRO A 12 12.83 10.07 6.68
CA PRO A 12 12.35 11.31 7.25
C PRO A 12 10.84 11.54 7.23
N THR A 13 10.16 10.87 6.30
CA THR A 13 8.70 10.88 6.16
C THR A 13 8.01 9.76 6.95
N VAL A 14 8.75 8.96 7.72
CA VAL A 14 8.22 7.81 8.45
C VAL A 14 7.05 8.19 9.38
N ASP A 15 7.13 9.35 10.02
CA ASP A 15 6.10 9.88 10.91
C ASP A 15 4.77 10.18 10.19
N ALA A 16 4.80 10.32 8.86
CA ALA A 16 3.62 10.52 8.02
C ALA A 16 3.13 9.21 7.39
N SER A 17 3.90 8.12 7.49
CA SER A 17 3.49 6.83 6.97
C SER A 17 2.48 6.17 7.91
N TRP A 18 1.41 5.61 7.32
CA TRP A 18 0.44 4.83 8.08
C TRP A 18 1.07 3.58 8.73
N CYS A 19 2.19 3.08 8.18
CA CYS A 19 3.05 2.09 8.81
C CYS A 19 4.47 2.18 8.24
N ALA A 20 5.48 2.04 9.10
CA ALA A 20 6.86 1.92 8.66
C ALA A 20 7.17 0.45 8.41
N SER A 21 7.21 0.01 7.16
CA SER A 21 7.33 -1.42 6.80
C SER A 21 8.35 -1.63 5.70
N GLN A 22 9.40 -2.41 5.98
CA GLN A 22 10.46 -2.73 5.02
C GLN A 22 10.30 -4.14 4.44
N TYR A 23 10.27 -4.21 3.11
CA TYR A 23 10.48 -5.47 2.41
C TYR A 23 11.95 -5.90 2.54
N ILE A 24 12.19 -7.11 3.06
CA ILE A 24 13.54 -7.62 3.37
C ILE A 24 13.98 -8.79 2.49
N GLY A 25 13.23 -9.07 1.42
CA GLY A 25 13.55 -10.10 0.42
C GLY A 25 12.52 -11.22 0.33
N PRO A 26 12.67 -12.11 -0.66
CA PRO A 26 11.73 -13.19 -0.90
C PRO A 26 11.75 -14.21 0.25
N ASN A 27 10.60 -14.84 0.49
CA ASN A 27 10.40 -15.80 1.59
C ASN A 27 10.75 -15.20 2.96
N LYS A 28 10.50 -13.91 3.18
CA LYS A 28 10.63 -13.30 4.50
C LYS A 28 9.47 -12.34 4.73
N PRO A 29 8.80 -12.39 5.89
CA PRO A 29 7.85 -11.36 6.27
C PRO A 29 8.57 -10.01 6.33
N PRO A 30 7.84 -8.91 6.11
CA PRO A 30 8.44 -7.60 6.20
C PRO A 30 8.89 -7.29 7.62
N LYS A 31 9.86 -6.38 7.72
CA LYS A 31 10.25 -5.80 8.99
C LYS A 31 9.40 -4.56 9.25
N ASP A 32 8.42 -4.69 10.13
CA ASP A 32 7.53 -3.61 10.52
C ASP A 32 8.07 -2.85 11.75
N TRP A 33 7.94 -1.52 11.74
CA TRP A 33 8.12 -0.63 12.89
C TRP A 33 6.81 0.13 13.11
N ILE A 34 5.77 -0.61 13.49
CA ILE A 34 4.44 -0.05 13.71
C ILE A 34 4.47 1.05 14.79
N GLU A 35 5.36 0.96 15.76
CA GLU A 35 5.47 1.92 16.86
C GLU A 35 5.80 3.35 16.39
N VAL A 36 6.42 3.51 15.23
CA VAL A 36 6.71 4.83 14.62
C VAL A 36 5.68 5.24 13.56
N SER A 37 4.61 4.46 13.38
CA SER A 37 3.48 4.79 12.51
C SER A 37 2.75 6.04 12.98
N ALA A 38 2.26 6.82 12.02
CA ALA A 38 1.34 7.93 12.26
C ALA A 38 0.07 7.53 13.05
N LEU A 39 -0.38 6.27 12.93
CA LEU A 39 -1.61 5.78 13.56
C LEU A 39 -1.40 5.24 14.98
N TYR A 40 -0.16 4.85 15.34
CA TYR A 40 0.08 4.06 16.55
C TYR A 40 -0.41 4.75 17.84
N TYR A 41 -0.13 6.05 17.97
CA TYR A 41 -0.60 6.87 19.09
C TYR A 41 -2.12 6.89 19.23
N TYR A 42 -2.79 7.18 18.12
CA TYR A 42 -4.24 7.34 18.06
C TYR A 42 -4.96 6.01 18.31
N LEU A 43 -4.26 4.89 18.11
CA LEU A 43 -4.70 3.55 18.44
C LEU A 43 -4.27 3.10 19.84
N SER A 44 -4.00 4.06 20.74
CA SER A 44 -3.63 3.82 22.14
C SER A 44 -2.40 2.91 22.30
N ASN A 45 -1.44 3.03 21.38
CA ASN A 45 -0.21 2.23 21.35
C ASN A 45 -0.49 0.71 21.32
N ASN A 46 -1.60 0.30 20.68
CA ASN A 46 -2.02 -1.08 20.64
C ASN A 46 -1.65 -1.74 19.31
N MET A 47 -0.57 -2.51 19.34
CA MET A 47 -0.10 -3.33 18.22
C MET A 47 -1.16 -4.31 17.67
N GLY A 48 -2.06 -4.79 18.54
CA GLY A 48 -3.08 -5.77 18.16
C GLY A 48 -4.08 -5.25 17.12
N VAL A 49 -4.21 -3.92 16.97
CA VAL A 49 -5.13 -3.29 16.00
C VAL A 49 -4.63 -3.43 14.55
N PHE A 50 -3.33 -3.64 14.32
CA PHE A 50 -2.75 -3.76 12.99
C PHE A 50 -2.89 -5.16 12.39
N ARG A 51 -3.51 -6.09 13.13
CA ARG A 51 -3.65 -7.49 12.74
C ARG A 51 -5.11 -7.90 12.60
N CYS A 52 -5.37 -8.71 11.58
CA CYS A 52 -6.66 -9.37 11.43
C CYS A 52 -6.67 -10.66 12.28
N PRO A 53 -7.70 -10.91 13.11
CA PRO A 53 -7.81 -12.16 13.87
C PRO A 53 -7.92 -13.42 12.99
N GLU A 54 -8.34 -13.28 11.73
CA GLU A 54 -8.43 -14.40 10.78
C GLU A 54 -7.12 -14.68 10.03
N ASP A 55 -6.10 -13.81 10.18
CA ASP A 55 -4.75 -14.09 9.69
C ASP A 55 -4.07 -15.15 10.58
N LYS A 56 -4.27 -16.43 10.23
CA LYS A 56 -3.80 -17.59 11.01
C LYS A 56 -2.37 -18.01 10.70
N HIS A 57 -1.80 -17.57 9.57
CA HIS A 57 -0.43 -17.93 9.15
C HIS A 57 0.66 -17.02 9.74
N PHE A 58 0.28 -16.12 10.65
CA PHE A 58 1.19 -15.22 11.35
C PHE A 58 2.30 -15.95 12.13
N GLY A 59 2.06 -17.19 12.56
CA GLY A 59 3.01 -17.98 13.36
C GLY A 59 4.17 -18.61 12.58
N GLU A 60 4.12 -18.66 11.24
CA GLU A 60 5.14 -19.34 10.42
C GLU A 60 6.53 -18.70 10.55
N ALA A 61 6.59 -17.40 10.83
CA ALA A 61 7.85 -16.69 11.01
C ALA A 61 8.70 -17.31 12.12
N LYS A 62 8.08 -17.73 13.23
CA LYS A 62 8.76 -18.31 14.38
C LYS A 62 9.37 -19.68 14.05
N GLU A 63 8.66 -20.51 13.29
CA GLU A 63 9.17 -21.82 12.87
C GLU A 63 10.35 -21.70 11.89
N LYS A 64 10.35 -20.66 11.06
CA LYS A 64 11.38 -20.41 10.03
C LYS A 64 12.50 -19.48 10.51
N GLY A 65 12.45 -18.98 11.75
CA GLY A 65 13.43 -18.03 12.31
C GLY A 65 13.42 -16.65 11.65
N TRP A 66 12.30 -16.27 11.04
CA TRP A 66 12.10 -14.98 10.41
C TRP A 66 11.67 -13.90 11.42
N PRO A 67 11.79 -12.61 11.10
CA PRO A 67 11.17 -11.55 11.92
C PRO A 67 9.67 -11.80 12.07
N ASP A 68 9.11 -11.48 13.23
CA ASP A 68 7.67 -11.55 13.42
C ASP A 68 6.99 -10.61 12.42
N ARG A 69 6.10 -11.14 11.57
CA ARG A 69 5.13 -10.30 10.87
C ARG A 69 4.32 -9.58 11.96
N MET A 70 4.00 -8.30 11.84
CA MET A 70 3.24 -7.59 12.90
C MET A 70 1.91 -7.00 12.44
N ARG A 71 1.58 -7.12 11.15
CA ARG A 71 0.35 -6.61 10.57
C ARG A 71 -0.25 -7.57 9.55
N SER A 72 -1.53 -7.36 9.25
CA SER A 72 -2.27 -8.07 8.19
C SER A 72 -2.86 -7.13 7.15
N TYR A 73 -2.88 -5.82 7.43
CA TYR A 73 -3.46 -4.82 6.54
C TYR A 73 -2.40 -4.11 5.71
N SER A 74 -2.77 -3.61 4.55
CA SER A 74 -1.97 -2.70 3.73
C SER A 74 -2.80 -1.50 3.28
N ILE A 75 -2.17 -0.33 3.16
CA ILE A 75 -2.83 0.85 2.58
C ILE A 75 -2.82 0.76 1.06
N ASN A 76 -3.90 1.20 0.42
CA ASN A 76 -3.92 1.52 -0.99
C ASN A 76 -2.74 2.43 -1.30
N LEU A 77 -1.85 2.00 -2.21
CA LEU A 77 -0.68 2.77 -2.60
C LEU A 77 -1.07 4.20 -3.03
N TYR A 78 -2.22 4.36 -3.68
CA TYR A 78 -2.71 5.65 -4.16
C TYR A 78 -3.32 6.52 -3.05
N ALA A 79 -3.61 5.99 -1.86
CA ALA A 79 -4.22 6.72 -0.74
C ALA A 79 -3.16 7.19 0.29
N GLY A 80 -2.01 7.67 -0.19
CA GLY A 80 -0.94 8.17 0.67
C GLY A 80 0.13 7.13 1.01
N GLY A 81 0.15 5.99 0.29
CA GLY A 81 1.20 4.99 0.41
C GLY A 81 2.61 5.57 0.22
N TRP A 82 3.57 5.03 0.96
CA TRP A 82 4.94 5.55 1.10
C TRP A 82 4.99 7.08 1.17
N SER A 83 4.20 7.66 2.08
CA SER A 83 4.17 9.12 2.31
C SER A 83 3.70 9.93 1.10
N GLY A 84 2.84 9.36 0.25
CA GLY A 84 2.23 10.04 -0.89
C GLY A 84 3.10 10.10 -2.14
N TRP A 85 4.10 9.23 -2.25
CA TRP A 85 4.95 9.09 -3.43
C TRP A 85 4.32 8.15 -4.47
N PRO A 86 4.17 8.57 -5.75
CA PRO A 86 3.76 7.65 -6.79
C PRO A 86 4.88 6.64 -7.06
N LEU A 87 4.51 5.36 -7.18
CA LEU A 87 5.43 4.34 -7.65
C LEU A 87 5.81 4.60 -9.13
N ARG A 88 7.02 4.21 -9.51
CA ARG A 88 7.46 4.25 -10.90
C ARG A 88 6.55 3.37 -11.76
N GLY A 89 6.03 3.93 -12.85
CA GLY A 89 5.05 3.30 -13.73
C GLY A 89 3.61 3.73 -13.45
N ASP A 90 3.37 4.37 -12.30
CA ASP A 90 2.03 4.72 -11.82
C ASP A 90 1.80 6.25 -11.76
N GLN A 91 2.71 7.05 -12.32
CA GLN A 91 2.67 8.51 -12.22
C GLN A 91 1.46 9.18 -12.90
N MET A 92 0.78 8.45 -13.80
CA MET A 92 -0.45 8.91 -14.45
C MET A 92 -1.68 8.85 -13.54
N TRP A 93 -1.59 8.16 -12.40
CA TRP A 93 -2.68 7.98 -11.46
C TRP A 93 -2.67 9.04 -10.36
N THR A 94 -3.85 9.34 -9.82
CA THR A 94 -3.99 10.27 -8.72
C THR A 94 -3.46 9.64 -7.43
N ILE A 95 -2.58 10.35 -6.74
CA ILE A 95 -2.22 10.05 -5.34
C ILE A 95 -3.02 10.99 -4.44
N TYR A 96 -3.91 10.41 -3.64
CA TYR A 96 -4.72 11.11 -2.65
C TYR A 96 -3.91 11.29 -1.38
N ARG A 97 -3.59 12.55 -1.04
CA ARG A 97 -2.75 12.89 0.11
C ARG A 97 -3.53 13.56 1.23
N GLN A 98 -4.70 14.11 0.91
CA GLN A 98 -5.65 14.68 1.87
C GLN A 98 -7.06 14.26 1.53
N GLN A 99 -7.95 14.38 2.52
CA GLN A 99 -9.36 14.02 2.37
C GLN A 99 -10.04 14.75 1.20
N SER A 100 -9.69 16.03 0.97
CA SER A 100 -10.26 16.83 -0.13
C SER A 100 -9.81 16.41 -1.53
N ASP A 101 -8.79 15.55 -1.66
CA ASP A 101 -8.40 14.95 -2.94
C ASP A 101 -9.41 13.89 -3.39
N PHE A 102 -10.13 13.26 -2.45
CA PHE A 102 -11.14 12.27 -2.75
C PHE A 102 -12.44 12.94 -3.21
N ARG A 103 -12.65 12.97 -4.53
CA ARG A 103 -13.90 13.48 -5.14
C ARG A 103 -15.09 12.53 -5.02
N ASP A 104 -14.82 11.28 -4.65
CA ASP A 104 -15.78 10.18 -4.60
C ASP A 104 -15.36 9.21 -3.47
N PRO A 105 -15.39 9.67 -2.20
CA PRO A 105 -14.73 8.98 -1.09
C PRO A 105 -15.34 7.63 -0.77
N ALA A 106 -16.65 7.47 -0.97
CA ALA A 106 -17.37 6.21 -0.79
C ALA A 106 -16.95 5.11 -1.80
N ASN A 107 -16.29 5.46 -2.90
CA ASN A 107 -15.80 4.48 -3.87
C ASN A 107 -14.27 4.47 -3.96
N ARG A 108 -13.55 4.97 -2.95
CA ARG A 108 -12.08 4.87 -2.89
C ARG A 108 -11.66 4.17 -1.61
N PHE A 109 -11.08 2.98 -1.77
CA PHE A 109 -10.63 2.22 -0.60
C PHE A 109 -9.31 2.78 -0.07
N VAL A 110 -9.10 2.63 1.24
CA VAL A 110 -7.91 3.10 1.97
C VAL A 110 -7.12 1.92 2.52
N LEU A 111 -7.69 1.06 3.35
CA LEU A 111 -7.01 -0.14 3.87
C LEU A 111 -7.72 -1.40 3.40
N LEU A 112 -6.97 -2.50 3.29
CA LEU A 112 -7.52 -3.84 3.11
C LEU A 112 -6.66 -4.91 3.80
N ASP A 113 -7.22 -6.10 3.95
CA ASP A 113 -6.47 -7.31 4.30
C ASP A 113 -5.58 -7.74 3.12
N MET A 114 -4.27 -7.88 3.35
CA MET A 114 -3.32 -8.36 2.35
C MET A 114 -2.91 -9.79 2.66
N ASP A 115 -2.87 -10.64 1.64
CA ASP A 115 -2.58 -12.06 1.77
C ASP A 115 -1.20 -12.29 2.41
N ASP A 116 -1.13 -13.29 3.28
CA ASP A 116 0.01 -13.61 4.10
C ASP A 116 1.27 -13.99 3.30
N GLU A 117 1.09 -14.58 2.11
CA GLU A 117 2.17 -14.92 1.19
C GLU A 117 2.65 -13.71 0.37
N SER A 118 1.84 -12.63 0.31
CA SER A 118 2.12 -11.44 -0.51
C SER A 118 2.51 -10.20 0.27
N ILE A 119 2.27 -10.18 1.58
CA ILE A 119 2.46 -9.01 2.42
C ILE A 119 3.91 -8.51 2.43
N ASN A 120 4.11 -7.23 2.10
CA ASN A 120 5.45 -6.66 1.88
C ASN A 120 5.67 -5.30 2.55
N ALA A 121 5.87 -4.21 1.82
CA ALA A 121 6.34 -2.92 2.31
C ALA A 121 5.22 -1.97 2.78
N GLY A 122 4.16 -2.49 3.41
CA GLY A 122 3.08 -1.67 4.00
C GLY A 122 2.04 -1.15 3.01
N ASN A 123 2.14 -1.50 1.73
CA ASN A 123 1.30 -0.92 0.69
C ASN A 123 0.65 -2.01 -0.15
N PHE A 124 -0.46 -1.65 -0.78
CA PHE A 124 -1.18 -2.48 -1.71
C PHE A 124 -1.35 -1.73 -3.02
N ARG A 125 -0.62 -2.17 -4.04
CA ARG A 125 -0.68 -1.68 -5.40
C ARG A 125 -1.69 -2.51 -6.18
N VAL A 126 -2.84 -1.90 -6.42
CA VAL A 126 -3.73 -2.38 -7.48
C VAL A 126 -3.08 -2.08 -8.83
N ASP A 127 -2.79 -3.12 -9.61
CA ASP A 127 -2.30 -2.95 -10.97
C ASP A 127 -3.41 -2.38 -11.84
N MET A 128 -3.18 -1.20 -12.42
CA MET A 128 -4.17 -0.48 -13.21
C MET A 128 -4.05 -0.72 -14.72
N SER A 129 -3.22 -1.66 -15.19
CA SER A 129 -2.88 -1.85 -16.62
C SER A 129 -4.09 -2.18 -17.50
N GLY A 130 -5.15 -2.76 -16.93
CA GLY A 130 -6.38 -3.06 -17.65
C GLY A 130 -7.49 -2.01 -17.53
N TRP A 131 -7.29 -0.96 -16.71
CA TRP A 131 -8.29 0.08 -16.54
C TRP A 131 -8.32 1.02 -17.78
N SER A 132 -9.48 1.47 -18.26
CA SER A 132 -10.83 1.10 -17.82
C SER A 132 -11.42 -0.08 -18.57
N ASN A 133 -10.94 -0.38 -19.78
CA ASN A 133 -11.63 -1.27 -20.73
C ASN A 133 -10.73 -2.32 -21.40
N ASN A 134 -9.60 -2.68 -20.78
CA ASN A 134 -8.69 -3.71 -21.30
C ASN A 134 -8.55 -4.87 -20.31
N SER A 135 -9.60 -5.68 -20.19
CA SER A 135 -9.61 -6.84 -19.29
C SER A 135 -8.55 -7.89 -19.61
N LYS A 136 -7.98 -7.89 -20.83
CA LYS A 136 -6.87 -8.77 -21.20
C LYS A 136 -5.56 -8.44 -20.48
N ALA A 137 -5.42 -7.21 -19.98
CA ALA A 137 -4.25 -6.74 -19.24
C ALA A 137 -4.43 -6.82 -17.72
N TYR A 138 -5.51 -7.42 -17.22
CA TYR A 138 -5.67 -7.67 -15.79
C TYR A 138 -4.60 -8.63 -15.29
N GLN A 139 -3.94 -8.22 -14.21
CA GLN A 139 -2.87 -8.97 -13.58
C GLN A 139 -2.74 -8.53 -12.13
N PHE A 140 -2.16 -9.40 -11.33
CA PHE A 140 -1.58 -9.02 -10.05
C PHE A 140 -0.10 -8.70 -10.24
N ARG A 141 0.41 -7.81 -9.38
CA ARG A 141 1.84 -7.63 -9.14
C ARG A 141 2.16 -8.37 -7.84
N GLN A 142 3.03 -7.85 -6.99
CA GLN A 142 3.45 -8.53 -5.76
C GLN A 142 2.37 -8.58 -4.67
N ASP A 143 1.18 -8.01 -4.93
CA ASP A 143 0.19 -7.69 -3.91
C ASP A 143 -1.12 -8.44 -4.17
N TRP A 144 -1.48 -9.35 -3.26
CA TRP A 144 -2.74 -10.11 -3.29
C TRP A 144 -3.63 -9.73 -2.13
N PRO A 145 -4.94 -9.53 -2.36
CA PRO A 145 -5.84 -9.34 -1.24
C PRO A 145 -5.99 -10.67 -0.50
N ALA A 146 -6.16 -10.61 0.82
CA ALA A 146 -6.43 -11.80 1.59
C ALA A 146 -7.76 -12.45 1.21
N SER A 147 -7.89 -13.74 1.48
CA SER A 147 -9.13 -14.51 1.25
C SER A 147 -9.74 -15.08 2.54
N TRP A 148 -9.29 -14.59 3.70
CA TRP A 148 -9.59 -15.17 5.01
C TRP A 148 -11.06 -15.03 5.43
N HIS A 149 -11.81 -14.06 4.89
CA HIS A 149 -13.19 -13.78 5.30
C HIS A 149 -14.24 -14.46 4.41
N ASN A 150 -14.27 -15.80 4.44
CA ASN A 150 -15.13 -16.66 3.61
C ASN A 150 -14.89 -16.41 2.10
N ASN A 151 -13.65 -16.67 1.67
CA ASN A 151 -13.17 -16.38 0.32
C ASN A 151 -13.29 -14.89 0.00
N GLY A 152 -12.93 -14.03 0.94
CA GLY A 152 -13.12 -12.59 0.81
C GLY A 152 -12.19 -11.78 1.71
N CYS A 153 -12.27 -10.47 1.53
CA CYS A 153 -11.44 -9.46 2.14
C CYS A 153 -12.30 -8.29 2.62
N THR A 154 -11.84 -7.60 3.66
CA THR A 154 -12.45 -6.37 4.15
C THR A 154 -11.71 -5.16 3.59
N PHE A 155 -12.46 -4.17 3.12
CA PHE A 155 -11.95 -2.88 2.65
C PHE A 155 -12.53 -1.76 3.49
N SER A 156 -11.70 -0.80 3.91
CA SER A 156 -12.17 0.50 4.40
C SER A 156 -12.15 1.54 3.29
N PHE A 157 -13.03 2.53 3.36
CA PHE A 157 -13.20 3.57 2.35
C PHE A 157 -12.93 4.96 2.90
N ALA A 158 -12.65 5.91 2.00
CA ALA A 158 -12.21 7.26 2.36
C ALA A 158 -13.28 8.12 3.05
N ASP A 159 -14.55 7.71 3.02
CA ASP A 159 -15.64 8.32 3.80
C ASP A 159 -15.83 7.68 5.19
N GLY A 160 -15.06 6.64 5.52
CA GLY A 160 -15.03 5.97 6.81
C GLY A 160 -15.87 4.70 6.92
N HIS A 161 -16.59 4.28 5.88
CA HIS A 161 -17.29 2.99 5.91
C HIS A 161 -16.34 1.82 5.60
N ALA A 162 -16.83 0.60 5.80
CA ALA A 162 -16.14 -0.62 5.42
C ALA A 162 -17.08 -1.57 4.67
N GLU A 163 -16.55 -2.28 3.68
CA GLU A 163 -17.26 -3.30 2.92
C GLU A 163 -16.47 -4.61 2.94
N ARG A 164 -17.20 -5.72 2.82
CA ARG A 164 -16.59 -7.04 2.59
C ARG A 164 -16.82 -7.46 1.16
N LYS A 165 -15.74 -7.75 0.44
CA LYS A 165 -15.79 -8.28 -0.93
C LYS A 165 -15.48 -9.76 -0.90
N ARG A 166 -16.42 -10.57 -1.39
CA ARG A 166 -16.17 -11.99 -1.69
C ARG A 166 -15.56 -12.11 -3.08
N TRP A 167 -14.51 -12.90 -3.20
CA TRP A 167 -13.80 -13.16 -4.45
C TRP A 167 -14.54 -14.18 -5.31
N GLN A 168 -14.42 -13.98 -6.62
CA GLN A 168 -15.11 -14.74 -7.65
C GLN A 168 -14.14 -15.47 -8.58
N HIS A 169 -12.85 -15.14 -8.52
CA HIS A 169 -11.83 -15.70 -9.38
C HIS A 169 -10.75 -16.45 -8.59
N ASP A 170 -10.36 -17.64 -9.05
CA ASP A 170 -9.41 -18.51 -8.36
C ASP A 170 -8.03 -17.86 -8.18
N ASP A 171 -7.59 -17.06 -9.16
CA ASP A 171 -6.34 -16.30 -9.04
C ASP A 171 -6.34 -15.28 -7.91
N THR A 172 -7.51 -14.83 -7.45
CA THR A 172 -7.66 -13.92 -6.32
C THR A 172 -7.69 -14.69 -4.99
N LEU A 173 -8.18 -15.94 -5.01
CA LEU A 173 -8.37 -16.76 -3.80
C LEU A 173 -7.06 -17.23 -3.16
N ARG A 174 -6.01 -17.37 -3.97
CA ARG A 174 -4.74 -17.90 -3.51
C ARG A 174 -3.57 -17.39 -4.34
N VAL A 175 -2.48 -17.08 -3.66
CA VAL A 175 -1.19 -16.84 -4.30
C VAL A 175 -0.61 -18.18 -4.77
N GLY A 176 -0.51 -18.36 -6.10
CA GLY A 176 -0.14 -19.64 -6.70
C GLY A 176 1.37 -19.88 -6.84
N PHE A 177 2.19 -18.94 -6.37
CA PHE A 177 3.65 -18.90 -6.52
C PHE A 177 4.23 -17.91 -5.51
N ASN A 178 5.55 -17.77 -5.44
CA ASN A 178 6.15 -16.75 -4.60
C ASN A 178 5.98 -15.34 -5.22
N PRO A 179 5.12 -14.46 -4.68
CA PRO A 179 4.85 -13.15 -5.27
C PRO A 179 6.02 -12.17 -5.08
N HIS A 180 7.00 -12.54 -4.24
CA HIS A 180 8.19 -11.77 -3.95
C HIS A 180 9.38 -12.11 -4.87
N GLU A 181 9.25 -13.15 -5.70
CA GLU A 181 10.27 -13.52 -6.69
C GLU A 181 10.09 -12.76 -8.01
N GLY A 182 11.20 -12.27 -8.57
CA GLY A 182 11.20 -11.50 -9.82
C GLY A 182 10.30 -10.27 -9.74
N GLU A 183 9.45 -10.08 -10.75
CA GLU A 183 8.49 -8.98 -10.82
C GLU A 183 7.15 -9.27 -10.10
N GLY A 184 6.99 -10.49 -9.57
CA GLY A 184 5.76 -10.95 -8.93
C GLY A 184 4.51 -10.89 -9.81
N ILE A 185 4.66 -10.96 -11.14
CA ILE A 185 3.55 -10.76 -12.07
C ILE A 185 2.77 -12.06 -12.23
N LYS A 186 1.45 -12.00 -12.04
CA LYS A 186 0.52 -13.04 -12.48
C LYS A 186 -0.56 -12.43 -13.35
N ALA A 187 -0.50 -12.74 -14.65
CA ALA A 187 -1.58 -12.41 -15.56
C ALA A 187 -2.87 -13.11 -15.10
N SER A 188 -3.97 -12.36 -15.07
CA SER A 188 -5.30 -12.86 -14.71
C SER A 188 -6.36 -12.20 -15.62
N PRO A 189 -6.32 -12.44 -16.95
CA PRO A 189 -7.22 -11.81 -17.90
C PRO A 189 -8.69 -12.03 -17.57
N GLY A 190 -9.50 -10.98 -17.61
CA GLY A 190 -10.95 -11.08 -17.36
C GLY A 190 -11.34 -11.27 -15.90
N ASN A 191 -10.41 -11.23 -14.95
CA ASN A 191 -10.69 -11.36 -13.53
C ASN A 191 -11.58 -10.20 -13.01
N PRO A 192 -12.84 -10.48 -12.60
CA PRO A 192 -13.77 -9.46 -12.13
C PRO A 192 -13.39 -8.83 -10.79
N ASP A 193 -12.56 -9.50 -9.99
CA ASP A 193 -12.10 -8.98 -8.71
C ASP A 193 -11.02 -7.91 -8.89
N ILE A 194 -10.14 -8.08 -9.90
CA ILE A 194 -9.20 -7.03 -10.31
C ILE A 194 -9.97 -5.81 -10.83
N ALA A 195 -10.99 -6.01 -11.67
CA ALA A 195 -11.83 -4.91 -12.13
C ALA A 195 -12.48 -4.14 -10.96
N TRP A 196 -13.05 -4.87 -10.00
CA TRP A 196 -13.65 -4.28 -8.79
C TRP A 196 -12.66 -3.44 -7.98
N MET A 197 -11.42 -3.92 -7.83
CA MET A 197 -10.36 -3.18 -7.15
C MET A 197 -9.89 -1.96 -7.96
N GLN A 198 -9.70 -2.09 -9.29
CA GLN A 198 -9.30 -0.97 -10.15
C GLN A 198 -10.34 0.16 -10.12
N GLU A 199 -11.64 -0.17 -10.09
CA GLU A 199 -12.71 0.81 -9.91
C GLU A 199 -12.61 1.60 -8.60
N ARG A 200 -11.97 1.03 -7.57
CA ARG A 200 -11.92 1.62 -6.21
C ARG A 200 -10.53 2.09 -5.77
N ALA A 201 -9.49 1.82 -6.56
CA ALA A 201 -8.11 2.17 -6.22
C ALA A 201 -7.80 3.65 -6.45
N THR A 202 -8.00 4.13 -7.69
CA THR A 202 -7.60 5.48 -8.11
C THR A 202 -8.26 5.91 -9.42
N ARG A 203 -7.99 7.14 -9.88
CA ARG A 203 -8.39 7.68 -11.19
C ARG A 203 -7.21 8.38 -11.87
N PRO A 204 -7.21 8.51 -13.21
CA PRO A 204 -6.19 9.28 -13.90
C PRO A 204 -6.06 10.68 -13.32
N HIS A 205 -4.83 11.14 -13.14
CA HIS A 205 -4.57 12.51 -12.72
C HIS A 205 -4.92 13.47 -13.86
N VAL A 206 -5.77 14.46 -13.62
CA VAL A 206 -6.23 15.37 -14.69
C VAL A 206 -5.03 16.06 -15.37
N GLY A 207 -4.94 15.94 -16.69
CA GLY A 207 -3.86 16.53 -17.50
C GLY A 207 -2.58 15.71 -17.56
N TRP A 208 -2.55 14.48 -17.03
CA TRP A 208 -1.36 13.61 -17.07
C TRP A 208 -0.82 13.36 -18.49
N ASP A 209 -1.71 13.34 -19.48
CA ASP A 209 -1.44 13.08 -20.90
C ASP A 209 -0.66 14.22 -21.59
N GLN A 210 -0.74 15.43 -21.02
CA GLN A 210 -0.04 16.62 -21.51
C GLN A 210 1.36 16.77 -20.87
N LEU A 211 1.71 15.85 -19.97
CA LEU A 211 2.86 15.97 -19.10
C LEU A 211 3.98 15.01 -19.53
N ASN A 212 4.95 15.56 -20.28
CA ASN A 212 6.16 14.84 -20.71
C ASN A 212 6.96 14.22 -19.56
N TRP A 213 6.74 14.67 -18.32
CA TRP A 213 7.44 14.20 -17.14
C TRP A 213 6.92 12.86 -16.59
N VAL A 214 5.72 12.41 -16.96
CA VAL A 214 5.16 11.10 -16.54
C VAL A 214 6.10 9.96 -16.97
N TYR A 215 6.83 10.15 -18.07
CA TYR A 215 7.83 9.22 -18.60
C TYR A 215 9.21 9.36 -17.95
N ASN A 216 9.45 10.39 -17.13
CA ASN A 216 10.73 10.62 -16.47
C ASN A 216 10.62 10.38 -14.94
N PRO A 217 11.33 9.36 -14.41
CA PRO A 217 11.22 8.95 -13.01
C PRO A 217 11.78 9.98 -12.02
N TYR A 218 12.66 10.88 -12.45
CA TYR A 218 13.25 11.92 -11.59
C TYR A 218 12.36 13.16 -11.44
N THR A 219 11.40 13.35 -12.36
CA THR A 219 10.53 14.54 -12.41
C THR A 219 9.18 14.36 -11.72
N GLY A 220 8.73 13.12 -11.46
CA GLY A 220 7.55 12.86 -10.61
C GLY A 220 7.72 13.36 -9.17
N ALA A 221 8.98 13.59 -8.79
CA ALA A 221 9.34 14.35 -7.62
C ALA A 221 8.88 15.82 -7.78
N ILE A 222 9.33 16.55 -8.81
CA ILE A 222 9.09 18.00 -9.00
C ILE A 222 7.59 18.40 -8.95
N MET A 223 6.70 17.50 -9.35
CA MET A 223 5.25 17.72 -9.41
C MET A 223 4.57 17.86 -8.04
N GLN A 224 5.22 17.40 -6.99
CA GLN A 224 4.73 17.51 -5.61
C GLN A 224 5.19 18.82 -4.94
N LYS A 225 5.93 19.71 -5.62
CA LYS A 225 6.33 21.05 -5.13
C LYS A 225 5.27 21.89 -4.41
N PRO A 226 3.96 21.86 -4.75
CA PRO A 226 2.96 22.60 -3.97
C PRO A 226 2.59 21.95 -2.63
N TRP A 227 3.03 20.73 -2.34
CA TRP A 227 2.87 20.10 -1.02
C TRP A 227 3.97 20.56 -0.07
N PRO A 228 3.64 21.10 1.13
CA PRO A 228 4.64 21.64 2.06
C PRO A 228 5.70 20.63 2.51
N TRP A 229 5.35 19.34 2.45
CA TRP A 229 6.16 18.22 2.93
C TRP A 229 6.80 17.41 1.80
N TRP A 230 6.84 18.01 0.60
CA TRP A 230 7.34 17.35 -0.59
C TRP A 230 8.80 16.93 -0.43
N GLY A 231 9.07 15.63 -0.53
CA GLY A 231 10.44 15.13 -0.51
C GLY A 231 11.23 15.57 0.69
N TYR A 232 10.54 15.73 1.83
CA TYR A 232 11.21 15.95 3.09
C TYR A 232 11.97 14.67 3.44
N TRP A 233 13.18 14.56 2.90
CA TRP A 233 14.26 13.75 3.39
C TRP A 233 15.03 14.64 4.38
N ARG A 234 14.63 14.64 5.67
CA ARG A 234 15.40 15.17 6.81
C ARG A 234 16.87 14.96 6.57
N MET A 235 17.62 16.04 6.68
CA MET A 235 19.05 15.94 6.86
C MET A 235 19.32 15.33 8.25
N PRO A 236 20.47 14.68 8.51
CA PRO A 236 20.80 14.02 9.78
C PRO A 236 20.79 14.87 11.08
N SER A 237 20.11 16.01 11.14
CA SER A 237 20.04 16.93 12.28
C SER A 237 18.69 17.63 12.44
N GLU A 238 17.69 17.33 11.62
CA GLU A 238 16.39 18.01 11.64
C GLU A 238 15.43 17.27 12.59
N GLN A 239 14.96 17.96 13.64
CA GLN A 239 13.99 17.39 14.58
C GLN A 239 12.59 17.27 13.96
N THR A 240 11.79 16.41 14.58
CA THR A 240 10.41 16.02 14.24
C THR A 240 9.47 17.20 14.01
N ILE A 241 8.36 16.95 13.28
CA ILE A 241 7.33 17.96 13.01
C ILE A 241 6.86 18.57 14.34
N PRO A 242 7.05 19.89 14.57
CA PRO A 242 6.59 20.52 15.80
C PRO A 242 5.09 20.32 15.95
N GLY A 243 4.66 19.69 17.04
CA GLY A 243 3.24 19.48 17.37
C GLY A 243 2.69 18.08 17.12
N LEU A 244 3.52 17.10 16.75
CA LEU A 244 3.16 15.70 16.95
C LEU A 244 3.38 15.33 18.43
N PRO A 245 2.50 14.53 19.06
CA PRO A 245 2.55 14.26 20.51
C PRO A 245 3.80 13.47 20.99
N TRP A 246 4.73 13.18 20.08
CA TRP A 246 5.97 12.42 20.32
C TRP A 246 7.23 13.26 20.14
N THR A 247 7.09 14.59 20.04
CA THR A 247 8.18 15.51 19.73
C THR A 247 8.60 16.37 20.92
N GLU A 248 8.24 15.94 22.13
CA GLU A 248 8.70 16.52 23.40
C GLU A 248 9.78 15.65 24.05
#